data_AF-A0A7J7ESC3-F1
#
_entry.id   AF-A0A7J7ESC3-F1
#
_cell.length_a   1.000
_cell.length_b   1.000
_cell.length_c   1.000
_cell.angle_alpha   90.00
_cell.angle_beta   90.00
_cell.angle_gamma   90.00
#
_symmetry.space_group_name_H-M   'P 1'
#
loop_
_entity.id
_entity.type
_entity.pdbx_description
1 polymer ?
#
loop_
_entity_poly.entity_id
_entity_poly.type
_entity_poly.pdbx_seq_one_letter_code
_entity_poly.pdbx_strand_id
1 'polypeptide(L)'
;MALYARPVLPALRLLGPGGERAWARKPRITVGRRPISFSAGASGVFGSGGHSKKEKLFLQDVAELIRARACQRVVVMVGAGISTPSGIRDFRSPGSGLYSNLQQYNVPYPEAIFELGFFFHNPRPFFALAKELYPGNYRPNVIHYFLRLLHEKGLLLRLYTQNIDGLERASGIPASKLIEAHGSFASATCTVCQTPSPGEDFW
;
A
#
# COMPACT_ATOMS: atom_id res chain seq x y z
N MET A 1 13.95 -21.75 -22.32
CA MET A 1 13.60 -22.69 -23.40
C MET A 1 12.60 -23.70 -22.83
N ALA A 2 11.31 -23.37 -22.92
CA ALA A 2 10.18 -24.30 -22.90
C ALA A 2 8.91 -23.44 -23.10
N LEU A 3 8.30 -23.60 -24.27
CA LEU A 3 7.13 -22.91 -24.78
C LEU A 3 5.88 -23.74 -24.47
N TYR A 4 4.82 -23.12 -23.95
CA TYR A 4 3.43 -23.59 -24.09
C TYR A 4 2.52 -22.35 -24.08
N ALA A 5 2.15 -21.82 -25.25
CA ALA A 5 0.99 -22.20 -26.07
C ALA A 5 -0.36 -21.75 -25.45
N ARG A 6 -0.86 -20.62 -25.97
CA ARG A 6 -2.21 -20.09 -25.78
C ARG A 6 -3.24 -20.90 -26.59
N PRO A 7 -4.52 -20.90 -26.18
CA PRO A 7 -5.63 -20.93 -27.13
C PRO A 7 -6.23 -19.54 -27.31
N VAL A 8 -6.39 -19.17 -28.58
CA VAL A 8 -7.16 -18.05 -29.11
C VAL A 8 -8.51 -18.61 -29.55
N LEU A 9 -9.63 -18.01 -29.15
CA LEU A 9 -10.94 -18.14 -29.81
C LEU A 9 -11.81 -16.88 -29.52
N PRO A 10 -12.83 -16.56 -30.34
CA PRO A 10 -12.80 -15.32 -31.13
C PRO A 10 -13.85 -14.28 -30.72
N ALA A 11 -13.61 -13.04 -31.17
CA ALA A 11 -14.52 -11.91 -31.08
C ALA A 11 -15.78 -12.13 -31.93
N LEU A 12 -16.95 -12.08 -31.29
CA LEU A 12 -18.23 -11.98 -31.99
C LEU A 12 -18.64 -10.50 -32.09
N ARG A 13 -18.55 -9.95 -33.30
CA ARG A 13 -19.20 -8.69 -33.69
C ARG A 13 -20.69 -8.98 -33.96
N LEU A 14 -21.58 -8.25 -33.28
CA LEU A 14 -22.96 -8.08 -33.72
C LEU A 14 -23.22 -6.58 -33.94
N LEU A 15 -23.74 -6.28 -35.13
CA LEU A 15 -24.03 -4.96 -35.66
C LEU A 15 -25.55 -4.88 -35.91
N GLY A 16 -26.15 -3.75 -35.51
CA GLY A 16 -27.44 -3.24 -36.02
C GLY A 16 -28.62 -3.25 -35.04
N PRO A 17 -29.67 -2.43 -35.27
CA PRO A 17 -29.65 -0.98 -35.50
C PRO A 17 -30.61 -0.22 -34.54
N GLY A 18 -30.44 1.11 -34.45
CA GLY A 18 -31.49 2.15 -34.31
C GLY A 18 -32.54 2.05 -33.20
N GLY A 19 -32.58 3.06 -32.33
CA GLY A 19 -33.75 3.32 -31.47
C GLY A 19 -33.55 4.40 -30.43
N GLU A 20 -33.67 5.67 -30.83
CA GLU A 20 -33.91 6.77 -29.90
C GLU A 20 -35.23 6.56 -29.15
N ARG A 21 -35.23 6.76 -27.83
CA ARG A 21 -36.32 7.49 -27.14
C ARG A 21 -35.90 7.88 -25.72
N ALA A 22 -36.20 9.13 -25.42
CA ALA A 22 -35.95 9.83 -24.18
C ALA A 22 -36.90 9.39 -23.05
N TRP A 23 -36.39 9.39 -21.81
CA TRP A 23 -37.18 9.80 -20.64
C TRP A 23 -36.28 10.40 -19.55
N ALA A 24 -36.72 11.56 -19.05
CA ALA A 24 -36.13 12.38 -18.01
C ALA A 24 -36.20 11.70 -16.61
N ARG A 25 -35.52 12.08 -15.51
CA ARG A 25 -34.90 13.33 -15.01
C ARG A 25 -33.76 12.93 -14.05
N LYS A 26 -32.65 13.69 -14.00
CA LYS A 26 -31.64 13.57 -12.91
C LYS A 26 -31.98 14.53 -11.77
N PRO A 27 -31.89 14.14 -10.49
CA PRO A 27 -32.04 15.07 -9.38
C PRO A 27 -30.85 16.03 -9.33
N ARG A 28 -31.16 17.31 -9.15
CA ARG A 28 -30.19 18.41 -9.10
C ARG A 28 -29.73 18.56 -7.64
N ILE A 29 -28.63 17.91 -7.28
CA ILE A 29 -27.95 18.21 -6.02
C ILE A 29 -27.02 19.40 -6.27
N THR A 30 -27.43 20.58 -5.82
CA THR A 30 -26.60 21.78 -5.80
C THR A 30 -25.64 21.72 -4.63
N VAL A 31 -24.49 21.06 -4.81
CA VAL A 31 -23.31 21.34 -4.00
C VAL A 31 -22.52 22.41 -4.73
N GLY A 32 -22.25 23.54 -4.08
CA GLY A 32 -21.47 24.64 -4.62
C GLY A 32 -20.09 24.18 -5.09
N ARG A 33 -19.97 23.87 -6.38
CA ARG A 33 -18.71 23.51 -7.02
C ARG A 33 -17.98 24.80 -7.40
N ARG A 34 -16.80 25.01 -6.81
CA ARG A 34 -15.80 25.91 -7.41
C ARG A 34 -15.20 25.17 -8.62
N PRO A 35 -15.21 25.75 -9.83
CA PRO A 35 -14.51 25.16 -10.95
C PRO A 35 -13.00 25.28 -10.71
N ILE A 36 -12.32 24.13 -10.59
CA ILE A 36 -10.86 24.10 -10.71
C ILE A 36 -10.57 24.29 -12.20
N SER A 37 -10.01 25.45 -12.56
CA SER A 37 -9.64 25.74 -13.94
C SER A 37 -8.46 24.84 -14.34
N PHE A 38 -8.67 23.98 -15.33
CA PHE A 38 -7.64 23.12 -15.93
C PHE A 38 -6.90 23.79 -17.10
N SER A 39 -6.77 25.12 -17.07
CA SER A 39 -6.01 25.87 -18.06
C SER A 39 -4.58 26.15 -17.57
N ALA A 40 -3.74 25.13 -17.54
CA ALA A 40 -2.28 25.28 -17.67
C ALA A 40 -1.67 23.87 -17.72
N GLY A 41 -0.69 23.69 -18.61
CA GLY A 41 0.18 22.51 -18.60
C GLY A 41 0.84 22.31 -17.24
N ALA A 42 1.49 21.16 -17.07
CA ALA A 42 2.20 20.77 -15.86
C ALA A 42 3.27 21.80 -15.45
N SER A 43 2.85 22.87 -14.80
CA SER A 43 3.69 23.79 -14.05
C SER A 43 3.60 23.34 -12.61
N GLY A 44 4.69 22.78 -12.12
CA GLY A 44 4.81 22.35 -10.74
C GLY A 44 4.39 23.47 -9.80
N VAL A 45 3.74 23.09 -8.69
CA VAL A 45 3.63 23.95 -7.51
C VAL A 45 5.03 24.05 -6.90
N PHE A 46 5.93 24.75 -7.57
CA PHE A 46 7.19 25.22 -7.00
C PHE A 46 6.92 26.57 -6.36
N GLY A 47 7.11 26.61 -5.04
CA GLY A 47 7.01 27.82 -4.25
C GLY A 47 7.96 28.89 -4.78
N SER A 48 7.38 29.90 -5.41
CA SER A 48 8.01 31.21 -5.50
C SER A 48 7.51 32.04 -4.32
N GLY A 49 8.46 32.54 -3.52
CA GLY A 49 8.21 33.35 -2.34
C GLY A 49 7.29 34.53 -2.67
N GLY A 50 6.07 34.45 -2.16
CA GLY A 50 5.07 35.50 -2.22
C GLY A 50 4.05 35.22 -1.14
N HIS A 51 3.56 36.27 -0.48
CA HIS A 51 2.59 36.28 0.62
C HIS A 51 1.19 35.76 0.18
N SER A 52 1.11 34.59 -0.45
CA SER A 52 -0.14 33.93 -0.76
C SER A 52 -0.57 33.12 0.45
N LYS A 53 -1.74 33.42 1.02
CA LYS A 53 -2.39 32.55 2.01
C LYS A 53 -2.33 31.13 1.46
N LYS A 54 -1.63 30.21 2.14
CA LYS A 54 -1.65 28.78 1.80
C LYS A 54 -3.09 28.30 1.92
N GLU A 55 -3.82 28.30 0.81
CA GLU A 55 -5.15 27.71 0.75
C GLU A 55 -5.00 26.24 1.12
N LYS A 56 -5.80 25.81 2.10
CA LYS A 56 -5.82 24.42 2.53
C LYS A 56 -6.52 23.61 1.45
N LEU A 57 -5.85 22.58 0.94
CA LEU A 57 -6.47 21.56 0.10
C LEU A 57 -7.31 20.63 0.98
N PHE A 58 -8.49 20.27 0.49
CA PHE A 58 -9.37 19.28 1.10
C PHE A 58 -9.22 17.92 0.40
N LEU A 59 -9.71 16.86 1.03
CA LEU A 59 -9.71 15.51 0.44
C LEU A 59 -10.43 15.47 -0.91
N GLN A 60 -11.52 16.24 -1.05
CA GLN A 60 -12.27 16.34 -2.30
C GLN A 60 -11.38 16.89 -3.43
N ASP A 61 -10.51 17.86 -3.15
CA ASP A 61 -9.62 18.44 -4.16
C ASP A 61 -8.60 17.40 -4.66
N VAL A 62 -8.05 16.58 -3.76
CA VAL A 62 -7.15 15.47 -4.12
C VAL A 62 -7.88 14.44 -4.98
N ALA A 63 -9.11 14.07 -4.61
CA ALA A 63 -9.92 13.15 -5.39
C ALA A 63 -10.23 13.69 -6.79
N GLU A 64 -10.53 14.98 -6.92
CA GLU A 64 -10.74 15.66 -8.20
C GLU A 64 -9.47 15.68 -9.05
N LEU A 65 -8.30 15.94 -8.47
CA LEU A 65 -7.01 15.90 -9.17
C LEU A 65 -6.70 14.50 -9.73
N ILE A 66 -6.97 13.45 -8.95
CA ILE A 66 -6.81 12.06 -9.39
C ILE A 66 -7.85 11.72 -10.48
N ARG A 67 -9.12 12.09 -10.27
CA ARG A 67 -10.22 11.82 -11.22
C ARG A 67 -9.98 12.49 -12.57
N ALA A 68 -9.53 13.73 -12.57
CA ALA A 68 -9.20 14.50 -13.76
C ALA A 68 -7.88 14.06 -14.44
N ARG A 69 -7.20 13.05 -13.90
CA ARG A 69 -5.88 12.59 -14.38
C ARG A 69 -4.81 13.69 -14.39
N ALA A 70 -4.95 14.71 -13.54
CA ALA A 70 -3.90 15.71 -13.33
C ALA A 70 -2.72 15.11 -12.55
N CYS A 71 -3.00 14.12 -11.68
CA CYS A 71 -1.99 13.33 -10.98
C CYS A 71 -2.00 11.88 -11.51
N GLN A 72 -0.97 11.50 -12.28
CA GLN A 72 -0.87 10.17 -12.91
C GLN A 72 0.27 9.31 -12.35
N ARG A 73 1.11 9.90 -11.50
CA ARG A 73 2.30 9.25 -10.93
C ARG A 73 2.27 9.36 -9.41
N VAL A 74 1.37 8.61 -8.79
CA VAL A 74 1.17 8.65 -7.34
C VAL A 74 2.19 7.75 -6.65
N VAL A 75 2.98 8.33 -5.75
CA VAL A 75 3.81 7.57 -4.80
C VAL A 75 3.02 7.46 -3.51
N VAL A 76 2.97 6.26 -2.93
CA VAL A 76 2.33 6.01 -1.65
C VAL A 76 3.37 5.51 -0.65
N MET A 77 3.35 6.06 0.56
CA MET A 77 4.18 5.62 1.69
C MET A 77 3.24 5.15 2.80
N VAL A 78 3.43 3.92 3.27
CA VAL A 78 2.57 3.30 4.28
C VAL A 78 3.39 2.71 5.43
N GLY A 79 2.73 2.46 6.55
CA GLY A 79 3.27 1.77 7.71
C GLY A 79 2.15 1.03 8.45
N ALA A 80 2.43 0.56 9.67
CA ALA A 80 1.62 -0.47 10.32
C ALA A 80 0.14 -0.10 10.52
N GLY A 81 -0.18 1.19 10.56
CA GLY A 81 -1.55 1.70 10.66
C GLY A 81 -2.50 1.13 9.61
N ILE A 82 -2.03 0.85 8.38
CA ILE A 82 -2.87 0.29 7.31
C ILE A 82 -3.25 -1.17 7.55
N SER A 83 -2.50 -1.89 8.40
CA SER A 83 -2.69 -3.30 8.71
C SER A 83 -3.49 -3.53 10.01
N THR A 84 -3.75 -2.47 10.78
CA THR A 84 -4.59 -2.55 11.99
C THR A 84 -6.01 -3.08 11.73
N PRO A 85 -6.71 -2.71 10.62
CA PRO A 85 -8.01 -3.30 10.31
C PRO A 85 -7.94 -4.77 9.88
N SER A 86 -6.74 -5.28 9.57
CA SER A 86 -6.49 -6.69 9.28
C SER A 86 -6.20 -7.51 10.54
N GLY A 87 -6.20 -6.89 11.73
CA GLY A 87 -5.92 -7.55 13.02
C GLY A 87 -4.45 -7.53 13.43
N ILE A 88 -3.58 -6.84 12.69
CA ILE A 88 -2.15 -6.71 13.02
C ILE A 88 -1.97 -5.43 13.84
N ARG A 89 -1.45 -5.55 15.05
CA ARG A 89 -1.18 -4.40 15.91
C ARG A 89 -0.13 -3.49 15.27
N ASP A 90 -0.30 -2.17 15.43
CA ASP A 90 0.79 -1.26 15.13
C ASP A 90 1.86 -1.30 16.24
N PHE A 91 2.91 -0.50 16.10
CA PHE A 91 3.98 -0.47 17.09
C PHE A 91 3.68 0.46 18.28
N ARG A 92 3.07 1.63 18.01
CA ARG A 92 3.14 2.81 18.88
C ARG A 92 1.80 3.28 19.45
N SER A 93 0.67 2.70 19.06
CA SER A 93 -0.63 3.09 19.62
C SER A 93 -0.67 2.80 21.13
N PRO A 94 -1.07 3.76 21.97
CA PRO A 94 -1.15 3.54 23.41
C PRO A 94 -2.10 2.39 23.77
N GLY A 95 -1.63 1.45 24.59
CA GLY A 95 -2.40 0.31 25.09
C GLY A 95 -2.52 -0.86 24.10
N SER A 96 -2.79 -0.59 22.82
CA SER A 96 -2.96 -1.63 21.79
C SER A 96 -1.70 -1.93 20.97
N GLY A 97 -0.75 -1.00 20.91
CA GLY A 97 0.49 -1.14 20.14
C GLY A 97 1.41 -2.21 20.72
N LEU A 98 2.25 -2.78 19.88
CA LEU A 98 3.22 -3.81 20.25
C LEU A 98 4.07 -3.36 21.45
N TYR A 99 4.61 -2.14 21.41
CA TYR A 99 5.51 -1.62 22.44
C TYR A 99 4.87 -1.48 23.82
N SER A 100 3.55 -1.29 23.91
CA SER A 100 2.84 -1.30 25.19
C SER A 100 2.68 -2.70 25.79
N ASN A 101 2.89 -3.76 24.99
CA ASN A 101 2.63 -5.15 25.34
C ASN A 101 3.90 -6.02 25.35
N LEU A 102 5.10 -5.42 25.27
CA LEU A 102 6.37 -6.17 25.22
C LEU A 102 6.89 -6.65 26.57
N GLN A 103 6.23 -6.30 27.69
CA GLN A 103 6.64 -6.73 29.03
C GLN A 103 6.78 -8.26 29.14
N GLN A 104 6.01 -9.01 28.34
CA GLN A 104 6.08 -10.47 28.30
C GLN A 104 7.38 -11.05 27.72
N TYR A 105 8.15 -10.28 26.94
CA TYR A 105 9.35 -10.77 26.25
C TYR A 105 10.66 -10.48 26.99
N ASN A 106 10.60 -9.90 28.21
CA ASN A 106 11.76 -9.57 29.03
C ASN A 106 12.87 -8.82 28.26
N VAL A 107 12.47 -7.77 27.53
CA VAL A 107 13.37 -6.89 26.77
C VAL A 107 13.70 -5.64 27.59
N PRO A 108 14.92 -5.08 27.48
CA PRO A 108 15.33 -3.91 28.28
C PRO A 108 14.55 -2.64 27.91
N TYR A 109 14.16 -2.52 26.65
CA TYR A 109 13.28 -1.48 26.11
C TYR A 109 12.63 -2.02 24.82
N PRO A 110 11.49 -1.45 24.38
CA PRO A 110 10.69 -1.99 23.29
C PRO A 110 11.44 -2.22 21.98
N GLU A 111 12.30 -1.28 21.59
CA GLU A 111 13.04 -1.30 20.33
C GLU A 111 14.12 -2.39 20.29
N ALA A 112 14.60 -2.87 21.45
CA ALA A 112 15.67 -3.87 21.55
C ALA A 112 15.34 -5.15 20.77
N ILE A 113 14.07 -5.52 20.67
CA ILE A 113 13.62 -6.70 19.90
C ILE A 113 14.01 -6.65 18.41
N PHE A 114 14.25 -5.45 17.86
CA PHE A 114 14.65 -5.22 16.48
C PHE A 114 16.10 -4.77 16.32
N GLU A 115 16.88 -4.76 17.40
CA GLU A 115 18.30 -4.41 17.36
C GLU A 115 19.16 -5.66 17.17
N LEU A 116 20.08 -5.63 16.20
CA LEU A 116 20.98 -6.76 15.93
C LEU A 116 21.82 -7.14 17.17
N GLY A 117 22.29 -6.16 17.94
CA GLY A 117 23.08 -6.42 19.16
C GLY A 117 22.31 -7.27 20.18
N PHE A 118 21.04 -6.93 20.42
CA PHE A 118 20.18 -7.71 21.29
C PHE A 118 19.80 -9.05 20.65
N PHE A 119 19.53 -9.09 19.35
CA PHE A 119 19.23 -10.33 18.62
C PHE A 119 20.36 -11.37 18.76
N PHE A 120 21.62 -10.96 18.64
CA PHE A 120 22.77 -11.86 18.83
C PHE A 120 22.93 -12.34 20.28
N HIS A 121 22.49 -11.55 21.26
CA HIS A 121 22.50 -11.95 22.66
C HIS A 121 21.33 -12.88 23.01
N ASN A 122 20.13 -12.56 22.55
CA ASN A 122 18.91 -13.32 22.78
C ASN A 122 17.93 -13.16 21.60
N PRO A 123 17.91 -14.10 20.64
CA PRO A 123 17.04 -14.01 19.47
C PRO A 123 15.59 -14.47 19.73
N ARG A 124 15.30 -15.06 20.91
CA ARG A 124 13.99 -15.66 21.21
C ARG A 124 12.83 -14.67 21.12
N PRO A 125 12.91 -13.43 21.66
CA PRO A 125 11.85 -12.44 21.52
C PRO A 125 11.50 -12.13 20.07
N PHE A 126 12.51 -11.92 19.22
CA PHE A 126 12.31 -11.66 17.80
C PHE A 126 11.58 -12.82 17.13
N PHE A 127 12.02 -14.07 17.33
CA PHE A 127 11.37 -15.22 16.69
C PHE A 127 9.95 -15.50 17.21
N ALA A 128 9.69 -15.25 18.49
CA ALA A 128 8.34 -15.34 19.04
C ALA A 128 7.40 -14.34 18.34
N LEU A 129 7.83 -13.08 18.21
CA LEU A 129 7.07 -12.05 17.49
C LEU A 129 6.95 -12.35 15.99
N ALA A 130 8.04 -12.76 15.35
CA ALA A 130 8.06 -13.00 13.91
C ALA A 130 7.14 -14.17 13.52
N LYS A 131 6.96 -15.17 14.40
CA LYS A 131 5.97 -16.24 14.23
C LYS A 131 4.52 -15.72 14.26
N GLU A 132 4.22 -14.73 15.11
CA GLU A 132 2.89 -14.09 15.11
C GLU A 132 2.63 -13.33 13.80
N LEU A 133 3.65 -12.68 13.26
CA LEU A 133 3.57 -11.86 12.04
C LEU A 133 3.72 -12.63 10.74
N TYR A 134 4.02 -13.94 10.80
CA TYR A 134 4.32 -14.72 9.60
C TYR A 134 3.12 -14.72 8.62
N PRO A 135 3.35 -14.52 7.31
CA PRO A 135 2.27 -14.45 6.32
C PRO A 135 1.38 -15.70 6.31
N GLY A 136 0.07 -15.50 6.18
CA GLY A 136 -0.93 -16.57 6.14
C GLY A 136 -2.03 -16.44 7.21
N ASN A 137 -1.74 -15.77 8.32
CA ASN A 137 -2.70 -15.56 9.42
C ASN A 137 -3.66 -14.38 9.18
N TYR A 138 -3.31 -13.49 8.24
CA TYR A 138 -4.03 -12.22 8.02
C TYR A 138 -4.39 -12.04 6.55
N ARG A 139 -5.44 -11.24 6.31
CA ARG A 139 -5.91 -10.91 4.96
C ARG A 139 -5.77 -9.41 4.70
N PRO A 140 -5.47 -9.00 3.45
CA PRO A 140 -5.52 -7.59 3.08
C PRO A 140 -6.91 -7.01 3.33
N ASN A 141 -6.97 -5.76 3.81
CA ASN A 141 -8.21 -5.01 4.01
C ASN A 141 -8.46 -3.98 2.89
N VAL A 142 -9.53 -3.19 3.02
CA VAL A 142 -9.95 -2.18 2.03
C VAL A 142 -8.85 -1.18 1.65
N ILE A 143 -7.95 -0.83 2.57
CA ILE A 143 -6.84 0.10 2.32
C ILE A 143 -5.87 -0.52 1.31
N HIS A 144 -5.50 -1.79 1.51
CA HIS A 144 -4.63 -2.53 0.60
C HIS A 144 -5.26 -2.66 -0.79
N TYR A 145 -6.56 -3.00 -0.84
CA TYR A 145 -7.28 -3.09 -2.12
C TYR A 145 -7.47 -1.74 -2.80
N PHE A 146 -7.51 -0.62 -2.06
CA PHE A 146 -7.47 0.71 -2.65
C PHE A 146 -6.12 0.97 -3.36
N LEU A 147 -5.00 0.54 -2.78
CA LEU A 147 -3.68 0.62 -3.43
C LEU A 147 -3.64 -0.26 -4.69
N ARG A 148 -4.22 -1.46 -4.62
CA ARG A 148 -4.40 -2.33 -5.79
C ARG A 148 -5.23 -1.67 -6.88
N LEU A 149 -6.33 -1.01 -6.53
CA LEU A 149 -7.15 -0.26 -7.47
C LEU A 149 -6.38 0.89 -8.12
N LEU A 150 -5.54 1.59 -7.35
CA LEU A 150 -4.68 2.66 -7.86
C LEU A 150 -3.66 2.11 -8.88
N HIS A 151 -3.13 0.92 -8.63
CA HIS A 151 -2.29 0.18 -9.58
C HIS A 151 -3.05 -0.19 -10.85
N GLU A 152 -4.21 -0.83 -10.73
CA GLU A 152 -5.04 -1.27 -11.87
C GLU A 152 -5.49 -0.11 -12.76
N LYS A 153 -5.69 1.08 -12.17
CA LYS A 153 -6.01 2.31 -12.91
C LYS A 153 -4.80 2.97 -13.58
N GLY A 154 -3.60 2.41 -13.43
CA GLY A 154 -2.36 2.93 -14.00
C GLY A 154 -1.84 4.20 -13.33
N LEU A 155 -2.26 4.48 -12.09
CA LEU A 155 -1.94 5.72 -11.36
C LEU A 155 -0.80 5.53 -10.35
N LEU A 156 -0.62 4.31 -9.83
CA LEU A 156 0.43 4.00 -8.87
C LEU A 156 1.80 3.99 -9.55
N LEU A 157 2.65 4.95 -9.19
CA LEU A 157 4.05 4.96 -9.57
C LEU A 157 4.84 3.94 -8.76
N ARG A 158 4.75 4.03 -7.42
CA ARG A 158 5.47 3.19 -6.46
C ARG A 158 4.76 3.17 -5.10
N LEU A 159 4.78 2.02 -4.44
CA LEU A 159 4.34 1.82 -3.06
C LEU A 159 5.57 1.51 -2.21
N TYR A 160 5.85 2.38 -1.23
CA TYR A 160 6.86 2.15 -0.20
C TYR A 160 6.14 1.72 1.08
N THR A 161 6.50 0.56 1.61
CA THR A 161 5.95 0.06 2.87
C THR A 161 7.05 -0.10 3.90
N GLN A 162 6.76 0.29 5.13
CA GLN A 162 7.54 -0.04 6.33
C GLN A 162 7.11 -1.37 6.95
N ASN A 163 6.03 -1.97 6.46
CA ASN A 163 5.50 -3.23 6.98
C ASN A 163 6.31 -4.41 6.47
N ILE A 164 6.29 -5.48 7.28
CA ILE A 164 6.91 -6.77 6.96
C ILE A 164 5.86 -7.89 6.86
N ASP A 165 4.57 -7.56 7.01
CA ASP A 165 3.44 -8.51 7.03
C ASP A 165 3.09 -9.10 5.65
N GLY A 166 3.56 -8.47 4.56
CA GLY A 166 3.37 -8.94 3.18
C GLY A 166 1.96 -8.71 2.61
N LEU A 167 1.09 -7.96 3.29
CA LEU A 167 -0.30 -7.77 2.85
C LEU A 167 -0.41 -6.95 1.55
N GLU A 168 0.57 -6.11 1.22
CA GLU A 168 0.63 -5.42 -0.06
C GLU A 168 0.79 -6.42 -1.22
N ARG A 169 1.71 -7.39 -1.07
CA ARG A 169 1.90 -8.48 -2.03
C ARG A 169 0.67 -9.37 -2.11
N ALA A 170 0.08 -9.74 -0.96
CA ALA A 170 -1.13 -10.56 -0.90
C ALA A 170 -2.36 -9.87 -1.55
N SER A 171 -2.42 -8.53 -1.56
CA SER A 171 -3.43 -7.77 -2.31
C SER A 171 -3.19 -7.75 -3.83
N GLY A 172 -2.06 -8.31 -4.27
CA GLY A 172 -1.63 -8.42 -5.65
C GLY A 172 -1.01 -7.14 -6.23
N ILE A 173 -0.35 -6.33 -5.39
CA ILE A 173 0.61 -5.35 -5.90
C ILE A 173 1.81 -6.10 -6.49
N PRO A 174 2.18 -5.85 -7.76
CA PRO A 174 3.32 -6.53 -8.36
C PRO A 174 4.63 -6.05 -7.72
N ALA A 175 5.62 -6.95 -7.63
CA ALA A 175 6.94 -6.64 -7.09
C ALA A 175 7.59 -5.42 -7.78
N SER A 176 7.35 -5.22 -9.08
CA SER A 176 7.83 -4.06 -9.84
C SER A 176 7.24 -2.70 -9.40
N LYS A 177 6.26 -2.69 -8.49
CA LYS A 177 5.61 -1.49 -7.92
C LYS A 177 5.79 -1.36 -6.41
N LEU A 178 6.33 -2.36 -5.73
CA LEU A 178 6.46 -2.42 -4.28
C LEU A 178 7.92 -2.26 -3.86
N ILE A 179 8.15 -1.48 -2.80
CA ILE A 179 9.42 -1.39 -2.08
C ILE A 179 9.13 -1.73 -0.62
N GLU A 180 9.59 -2.91 -0.20
CA GLU A 180 9.55 -3.41 1.17
C GLU A 180 10.75 -2.80 1.93
N ALA A 181 10.60 -1.55 2.40
CA ALA A 181 11.73 -0.74 2.89
C ALA A 181 12.38 -1.30 4.16
N HIS A 182 11.65 -2.12 4.92
CA HIS A 182 12.14 -2.82 6.11
C HIS A 182 12.35 -4.33 5.86
N GLY A 183 12.42 -4.74 4.59
CA GLY A 183 12.55 -6.14 4.20
C GLY A 183 11.22 -6.90 4.24
N SER A 184 11.30 -8.23 4.09
CA SER A 184 10.14 -9.12 4.14
C SER A 184 10.55 -10.52 4.60
N PHE A 185 9.56 -11.33 5.02
CA PHE A 185 9.76 -12.73 5.37
C PHE A 185 9.93 -13.67 4.15
N ALA A 186 10.06 -13.13 2.94
CA ALA A 186 10.19 -13.94 1.72
C ALA A 186 11.53 -14.71 1.65
N SER A 187 12.55 -14.25 2.36
CA SER A 187 13.88 -14.88 2.44
C SER A 187 14.52 -14.60 3.79
N ALA A 188 15.41 -15.48 4.22
CA ALA A 188 16.28 -15.29 5.37
C ALA A 188 17.75 -15.37 4.94
N THR A 189 18.65 -14.85 5.76
CA THR A 189 20.11 -14.91 5.51
C THR A 189 20.80 -15.38 6.78
N CYS A 190 21.66 -16.39 6.66
CA CYS A 190 22.49 -16.83 7.78
C CYS A 190 23.39 -15.67 8.25
N THR A 191 23.29 -15.30 9.53
CA THR A 191 24.06 -14.19 10.09
C THR A 191 25.57 -14.46 10.21
N VAL A 192 25.98 -15.72 10.04
CA VAL A 192 27.40 -16.14 10.09
C VAL A 192 27.98 -16.26 8.68
N CYS A 193 27.47 -17.17 7.86
CA CYS A 193 28.04 -17.47 6.54
C CYS A 193 27.42 -16.68 5.38
N GLN A 194 26.38 -15.87 5.64
CA GLN A 194 25.67 -15.06 4.65
C GLN A 194 24.95 -15.86 3.55
N THR A 195 24.83 -17.19 3.71
CA THR A 195 24.03 -18.01 2.79
C THR A 195 22.55 -17.59 2.88
N PRO A 196 21.92 -17.24 1.74
CA PRO A 196 20.50 -16.96 1.69
C PRO A 196 19.69 -18.27 1.69
N SER A 197 18.53 -18.24 2.34
CA SER A 197 17.55 -19.32 2.36
C SER A 197 16.16 -18.77 1.99
N PRO A 198 15.34 -19.53 1.24
CA PRO A 198 13.91 -19.24 1.11
C PRO A 198 13.25 -19.06 2.48
N GLY A 199 12.33 -18.10 2.61
CA GLY A 199 11.61 -17.88 3.86
C GLY A 199 10.79 -19.10 4.31
N GLU A 200 10.34 -19.91 3.35
CA GLU A 200 9.59 -21.15 3.58
C GLU A 200 10.41 -22.21 4.33
N ASP A 201 11.73 -22.21 4.18
CA ASP A 201 12.63 -23.18 4.85
C ASP A 201 12.93 -22.79 6.30
N PHE A 202 12.48 -21.61 6.75
CA PHE A 202 12.87 -21.02 8.02
C PHE A 202 11.92 -21.37 9.19
N TRP A 203 10.67 -21.75 8.91
CA TRP A 203 9.61 -21.95 9.91
C TRP A 203 9.25 -23.42 10.10
#